data_AF-R7HFQ1-F1
#
_entry.id   AF-R7HFQ1-F1
#
_cell.length_a   1.000
_cell.length_b   1.000
_cell.length_c   1.000
_cell.angle_alpha   90.00
_cell.angle_beta   90.00
_cell.angle_gamma   90.00
#
_symmetry.space_group_name_H-M   'P 1'
#
loop_
_entity.id
_entity.type
_entity.pdbx_description
1 polymer ?
#
loop_
_entity_poly.entity_id
_entity_poly.type
_entity_poly.pdbx_seq_one_letter_code
_entity_poly.pdbx_strand_id
1 'polypeptide(L)'
;MNKNDYVLHNIWRMNKKEINNFNIKKITNFGIALCMMFTIIFAPSVQRVKEVNTKVSSFDNYNANITKEDKIDYILNKYNLTKNEFNTLTAIVLSEAQSNSYEDAYAVINTIYNRTHAKNWVRSCSSYFGKNNGQSLYYQAIMPNQFVVYQHGTFTRYLNRTDLNGYNAVIDFLYDEKIMHNYLSFRANNIVITGSEKFSTMGNNYFNTLEESNRI
;
A
#
# COMPACT_ATOMS: atom_id res chain seq x y z
N MET A 1 -46.17 -16.28 33.13
CA MET A 1 -45.19 -17.04 32.31
C MET A 1 -45.96 -18.08 31.53
N ASN A 2 -45.86 -18.05 30.20
CA ASN A 2 -46.62 -18.93 29.34
C ASN A 2 -45.94 -20.31 29.29
N LYS A 3 -46.69 -21.38 29.03
CA LYS A 3 -46.23 -22.78 29.10
C LYS A 3 -45.01 -23.06 28.19
N ASN A 4 -44.83 -22.24 27.16
CA ASN A 4 -43.71 -22.31 26.21
C ASN A 4 -42.38 -21.75 26.76
N ASP A 5 -42.42 -20.84 27.74
CA ASP A 5 -41.21 -20.24 28.32
C ASP A 5 -40.47 -21.21 29.26
N TYR A 6 -41.22 -22.11 29.91
CA TYR A 6 -40.68 -23.15 30.79
C TYR A 6 -39.94 -24.26 30.02
N VAL A 7 -40.37 -24.56 28.80
CA VAL A 7 -39.75 -25.61 27.96
C VAL A 7 -38.40 -25.15 27.42
N LEU A 8 -38.32 -23.91 26.94
CA LEU A 8 -37.07 -23.33 26.43
C LEU A 8 -36.01 -23.17 27.54
N HIS A 9 -36.42 -22.80 28.76
CA HIS A 9 -35.48 -22.68 29.89
C HIS A 9 -34.90 -24.04 30.31
N ASN A 10 -35.66 -25.14 30.23
CA ASN A 10 -35.17 -26.47 30.58
C ASN A 10 -34.24 -27.07 29.51
N ILE A 11 -34.50 -26.84 28.23
CA ILE A 11 -33.62 -27.28 27.13
C ILE A 11 -32.25 -26.59 27.22
N TRP A 12 -32.22 -25.29 27.53
CA TRP A 12 -30.98 -24.54 27.68
C TRP A 12 -30.14 -25.01 28.90
N ARG A 13 -30.81 -25.44 29.97
CA ARG A 13 -30.15 -25.92 31.20
C ARG A 13 -29.58 -27.34 31.06
N MET A 14 -30.18 -28.19 30.21
CA MET A 14 -29.66 -29.53 29.89
C MET A 14 -28.41 -29.46 29.00
N ASN A 15 -28.41 -28.61 27.97
CA ASN A 15 -27.24 -28.44 27.07
C ASN A 15 -26.00 -27.86 27.78
N LYS A 16 -26.18 -27.03 28.81
CA LYS A 16 -25.05 -26.47 29.58
C LYS A 16 -24.34 -27.51 30.45
N LYS A 17 -24.98 -28.65 30.76
CA LYS A 17 -24.41 -29.71 31.61
C LYS A 17 -23.57 -30.72 30.82
N GLU A 18 -23.82 -30.90 29.53
CA GLU A 18 -23.03 -31.81 28.67
C GLU A 18 -21.72 -31.19 28.17
N ILE A 19 -21.66 -29.86 28.03
CA ILE A 19 -20.48 -29.18 27.46
C ILE A 19 -19.30 -29.11 28.44
N ASN A 20 -19.55 -29.27 29.75
CA ASN A 20 -18.51 -29.13 30.79
C ASN A 20 -17.70 -30.41 31.10
N ASN A 21 -17.80 -31.46 30.28
CA ASN A 21 -17.02 -32.70 30.49
C ASN A 21 -16.19 -33.16 29.28
N PHE A 22 -15.94 -32.30 28.29
CA PHE A 22 -15.03 -32.63 27.19
C PHE A 22 -13.57 -32.33 27.56
N ASN A 23 -12.83 -33.39 27.85
CA ASN A 23 -11.42 -33.34 28.23
C ASN A 23 -10.53 -33.11 26.99
N ILE A 24 -10.10 -31.87 26.78
CA ILE A 24 -9.34 -31.40 25.59
C ILE A 24 -7.96 -32.08 25.43
N LYS A 25 -7.44 -32.77 26.45
CA LYS A 25 -6.11 -33.40 26.41
C LYS A 25 -6.01 -34.73 25.63
N LYS A 26 -7.11 -35.30 25.12
CA LYS A 26 -7.08 -36.55 24.30
C LYS A 26 -7.16 -36.32 22.79
N ILE A 27 -7.44 -35.10 22.32
CA ILE A 27 -7.57 -34.80 20.88
C ILE A 27 -6.21 -34.47 20.23
N THR A 28 -5.19 -34.16 21.03
CA THR A 28 -3.89 -33.70 20.52
C THR A 28 -2.98 -34.79 19.93
N ASN A 29 -3.28 -36.08 20.11
CA ASN A 29 -2.42 -37.17 19.59
C ASN A 29 -3.02 -38.05 18.49
N PHE A 30 -4.29 -37.87 18.10
CA PHE A 30 -4.89 -38.60 16.96
C PHE A 30 -5.03 -37.75 15.69
N GLY A 31 -5.09 -36.42 15.81
CA GLY A 31 -5.21 -35.51 14.66
C GLY A 31 -3.92 -35.32 13.86
N ILE A 32 -2.75 -35.54 14.47
CA ILE A 32 -1.46 -35.32 13.81
C ILE A 32 -1.05 -36.53 12.94
N ALA A 33 -1.51 -37.74 13.27
CA ALA A 33 -1.21 -38.96 12.51
C ALA A 33 -2.16 -39.21 11.32
N LEU A 34 -3.39 -38.65 11.33
CA LEU A 34 -4.35 -38.81 10.22
C LEU A 34 -4.05 -37.85 9.05
N CYS A 35 -3.48 -36.67 9.32
CA CYS A 35 -3.10 -35.71 8.27
C CYS A 35 -1.84 -36.10 7.48
N MET A 36 -0.98 -36.98 8.02
CA MET A 36 0.23 -37.45 7.32
C MET A 36 -0.01 -38.67 6.42
N MET A 37 -1.22 -39.27 6.43
CA MET A 37 -1.55 -40.46 5.62
C MET A 37 -2.55 -40.20 4.48
N PHE A 38 -2.95 -38.94 4.25
CA PHE A 38 -3.85 -38.55 3.16
C PHE A 38 -3.20 -37.67 2.08
N THR A 39 -1.86 -37.61 2.01
CA THR A 39 -1.13 -36.88 0.95
C THR A 39 -0.53 -37.79 -0.13
N ILE A 40 -0.81 -39.09 -0.10
CA ILE A 40 -0.43 -40.02 -1.17
C ILE A 40 -1.75 -40.53 -1.76
N ILE A 41 -1.89 -40.42 -3.08
CA ILE A 41 -3.11 -40.69 -3.88
C ILE A 41 -4.03 -39.46 -4.03
N PHE A 42 -3.50 -38.42 -4.67
CA PHE A 42 -4.06 -37.85 -5.90
C PHE A 42 -2.93 -37.05 -6.54
N ALA A 43 -2.11 -37.72 -7.35
CA ALA A 43 -1.22 -37.03 -8.27
C ALA A 43 -2.11 -36.50 -9.42
N PRO A 44 -2.30 -35.17 -9.57
CA PRO A 44 -2.64 -34.68 -10.89
C PRO A 44 -1.41 -34.94 -11.76
N SER A 45 -1.64 -35.65 -12.85
CA SER A 45 -0.69 -35.85 -13.94
C SER A 45 0.12 -34.58 -14.18
N VAL A 46 1.44 -34.68 -14.10
CA VAL A 46 2.37 -33.69 -14.62
C VAL A 46 2.13 -33.59 -16.13
N GLN A 47 1.18 -32.75 -16.52
CA GLN A 47 1.26 -32.14 -17.84
C GLN A 47 2.45 -31.18 -17.75
N ARG A 48 3.55 -31.60 -18.35
CA ARG A 48 4.63 -30.68 -18.73
C ARG A 48 3.95 -29.52 -19.45
N VAL A 49 3.89 -28.37 -18.78
CA VAL A 49 3.57 -27.12 -19.44
C VAL A 49 4.60 -27.02 -20.55
N LYS A 50 4.15 -27.15 -21.81
CA LYS A 50 4.98 -26.74 -22.94
C LYS A 50 5.32 -25.30 -22.66
N GLU A 51 6.62 -24.99 -22.55
CA GLU A 51 7.10 -23.62 -22.69
C GLU A 51 6.38 -23.04 -23.90
N VAL A 52 5.42 -22.15 -23.63
CA VAL A 52 4.92 -21.26 -24.65
C VAL A 52 6.08 -20.33 -24.85
N ASN A 53 6.84 -20.62 -25.91
CA ASN A 53 7.78 -19.70 -26.51
C ASN A 53 6.93 -18.56 -27.07
N THR A 54 6.46 -17.68 -26.18
CA THR A 54 6.12 -16.32 -26.54
C THR A 54 7.42 -15.74 -27.03
N LYS A 55 7.59 -15.79 -28.36
CA LYS A 55 8.50 -14.90 -29.07
C LYS A 55 8.42 -13.55 -28.37
N VAL A 56 9.51 -13.25 -27.66
CA VAL A 56 9.89 -11.97 -27.09
C VAL A 56 9.20 -10.88 -27.90
N SER A 57 8.16 -10.27 -27.32
CA SER A 57 7.50 -9.11 -27.91
C SER A 57 8.43 -7.92 -27.71
N SER A 58 9.57 -7.91 -28.39
CA SER A 58 10.45 -6.78 -28.72
C SER A 58 10.69 -5.67 -27.69
N PHE A 59 10.44 -5.87 -26.40
CA PHE A 59 10.71 -4.91 -25.32
C PHE A 59 11.70 -5.42 -24.28
N ASP A 60 11.95 -6.74 -24.22
CA ASP A 60 12.81 -7.34 -23.19
C ASP A 60 14.30 -7.41 -23.60
N ASN A 61 14.74 -6.62 -24.58
CA ASN A 61 16.14 -6.63 -25.04
C ASN A 61 16.81 -5.24 -25.08
N TYR A 62 16.34 -4.34 -24.23
CA TYR A 62 17.02 -3.10 -23.86
C TYR A 62 16.74 -2.94 -22.37
N ASN A 63 17.68 -3.25 -21.47
CA ASN A 63 17.74 -2.69 -20.10
C ASN A 63 18.93 -3.20 -19.26
N ALA A 64 20.07 -3.50 -19.89
CA ALA A 64 21.29 -3.75 -19.14
C ALA A 64 22.00 -2.46 -18.66
N ASN A 65 21.56 -1.27 -19.09
CA ASN A 65 22.29 0.00 -18.86
C ASN A 65 21.38 1.22 -18.56
N ILE A 66 20.18 1.07 -18.00
CA ILE A 66 19.43 2.25 -17.53
C ILE A 66 20.07 2.74 -16.24
N THR A 67 20.66 3.93 -16.29
CA THR A 67 21.23 4.59 -15.12
C THR A 67 20.12 5.25 -14.29
N LYS A 68 20.46 5.65 -13.06
CA LYS A 68 19.52 6.39 -12.20
C LYS A 68 19.16 7.74 -12.82
N GLU A 69 20.13 8.38 -13.44
CA GLU A 69 20.02 9.64 -14.14
C GLU A 69 19.04 9.52 -15.31
N ASP A 70 19.11 8.44 -16.11
CA ASP A 70 18.15 8.18 -17.19
C ASP A 70 16.72 8.02 -16.66
N LYS A 71 16.54 7.32 -15.51
CA LYS A 71 15.23 7.21 -14.86
C LYS A 71 14.70 8.58 -14.42
N ILE A 72 15.57 9.42 -13.84
CA ILE A 72 15.20 10.78 -13.40
C ILE A 72 14.79 11.62 -14.61
N ASP A 73 15.57 11.62 -15.69
CA ASP A 73 15.24 12.38 -16.89
C ASP A 73 13.91 11.92 -17.50
N TYR A 74 13.63 10.61 -17.50
CA TYR A 74 12.32 10.08 -17.87
C TYR A 74 11.20 10.64 -16.97
N ILE A 75 11.37 10.62 -15.66
CA ILE A 75 10.38 11.11 -14.68
C ILE A 75 10.12 12.61 -14.87
N LEU A 76 11.17 13.42 -15.03
CA LEU A 76 11.05 14.86 -15.25
C LEU A 76 10.22 15.17 -16.50
N ASN A 77 10.48 14.44 -17.59
CA ASN A 77 9.73 14.60 -18.83
C ASN A 77 8.28 14.08 -18.71
N LYS A 78 8.07 12.88 -18.17
CA LYS A 78 6.75 12.24 -18.05
C LYS A 78 5.78 13.07 -17.22
N TYR A 79 6.24 13.58 -16.08
CA TYR A 79 5.39 14.32 -15.14
C TYR A 79 5.49 15.84 -15.30
N ASN A 80 6.21 16.32 -16.33
CA ASN A 80 6.45 17.73 -16.60
C ASN A 80 6.94 18.48 -15.35
N LEU A 81 8.00 17.94 -14.74
CA LEU A 81 8.63 18.49 -13.54
C LEU A 81 9.97 19.12 -13.90
N THR A 82 10.25 20.28 -13.31
CA THR A 82 11.61 20.79 -13.21
C THR A 82 12.41 19.97 -12.20
N LYS A 83 13.74 20.00 -12.31
CA LYS A 83 14.64 19.36 -11.33
C LYS A 83 14.41 19.86 -9.89
N ASN A 84 14.06 21.14 -9.73
CA ASN A 84 13.77 21.74 -8.42
C ASN A 84 12.44 21.23 -7.84
N GLU A 85 11.40 21.09 -8.67
CA GLU A 85 10.11 20.52 -8.26
C GLU A 85 10.25 19.05 -7.89
N PHE A 86 11.03 18.28 -8.66
CA PHE A 86 11.34 16.89 -8.32
C PHE A 86 12.12 16.77 -7.01
N ASN A 87 13.15 17.59 -6.81
CA ASN A 87 13.91 17.61 -5.56
C ASN A 87 13.01 17.98 -4.35
N THR A 88 12.12 18.96 -4.53
CA THR A 88 11.14 19.35 -3.50
C THR A 88 10.17 18.21 -3.19
N LEU A 89 9.62 17.56 -4.22
CA LEU A 89 8.75 16.39 -4.09
C LEU A 89 9.45 15.27 -3.31
N THR A 90 10.69 14.92 -3.69
CA THR A 90 11.46 13.88 -2.98
C THR A 90 11.74 14.25 -1.53
N ALA A 91 12.05 15.52 -1.25
CA ALA A 91 12.33 15.99 0.10
C ALA A 91 11.08 15.97 0.99
N ILE A 92 9.90 16.28 0.45
CA ILE A 92 8.62 16.14 1.16
C ILE A 92 8.37 14.67 1.49
N VAL A 93 8.50 13.76 0.52
CA VAL A 93 8.32 12.31 0.74
C VAL A 93 9.25 11.80 1.82
N LEU A 94 10.54 12.14 1.75
CA LEU A 94 11.55 11.74 2.74
C LEU A 94 11.27 12.30 4.14
N SER A 95 10.61 13.45 4.24
CA SER A 95 10.26 14.08 5.51
C SER A 95 9.00 13.49 6.15
N GLU A 96 8.13 12.87 5.37
CA GLU A 96 6.88 12.26 5.83
C GLU A 96 7.03 10.75 6.09
N ALA A 97 7.97 10.11 5.39
CA ALA A 97 8.28 8.71 5.58
C ALA A 97 9.12 8.47 6.84
N GLN A 98 9.01 7.26 7.39
CA GLN A 98 9.95 6.76 8.38
C GLN A 98 11.39 6.87 7.86
N SER A 99 12.27 7.44 8.69
CA SER A 99 13.66 7.70 8.33
C SER A 99 14.32 6.48 7.68
N ASN A 100 14.80 6.67 6.44
CA ASN A 100 15.50 5.67 5.63
C ASN A 100 14.73 4.37 5.34
N SER A 101 13.39 4.36 5.46
CA SER A 101 12.56 3.24 4.99
C SER A 101 12.27 3.38 3.50
N TYR A 102 12.53 2.32 2.75
CA TYR A 102 12.17 2.24 1.33
C TYR A 102 10.65 2.11 1.18
N GLU A 103 10.05 1.16 1.90
CA GLU A 103 8.64 0.80 1.79
C GLU A 103 7.71 1.95 2.19
N ASP A 104 8.03 2.66 3.28
CA ASP A 104 7.19 3.77 3.74
C ASP A 104 7.30 4.98 2.79
N ALA A 105 8.50 5.28 2.28
CA ALA A 105 8.67 6.31 1.26
C ALA A 105 7.93 5.97 -0.04
N TYR A 106 7.97 4.71 -0.46
CA TYR A 106 7.21 4.19 -1.60
C TYR A 106 5.70 4.38 -1.40
N ALA A 107 5.18 4.08 -0.22
CA ALA A 107 3.77 4.27 0.11
C ALA A 107 3.38 5.76 0.19
N VAL A 108 4.25 6.64 0.69
CA VAL A 108 4.00 8.10 0.67
C VAL A 108 3.90 8.63 -0.76
N ILE A 109 4.86 8.32 -1.65
CA ILE A 109 4.79 8.79 -3.05
C ILE A 109 3.60 8.17 -3.79
N ASN A 110 3.27 6.90 -3.52
CA ASN A 110 2.05 6.28 -4.04
C ASN A 110 0.80 7.04 -3.59
N THR A 111 0.74 7.51 -2.35
CA THR A 111 -0.39 8.33 -1.87
C THR A 111 -0.51 9.64 -2.68
N ILE A 112 0.61 10.33 -2.92
CA ILE A 112 0.64 11.56 -3.74
C ILE A 112 0.16 11.25 -5.15
N TYR A 113 0.62 10.16 -5.75
CA TYR A 113 0.17 9.68 -7.06
C TYR A 113 -1.33 9.38 -7.07
N ASN A 114 -1.86 8.65 -6.10
CA ASN A 114 -3.31 8.39 -6.03
C ASN A 114 -4.13 9.69 -6.01
N ARG A 115 -3.63 10.75 -5.36
CA ARG A 115 -4.30 12.06 -5.33
C ARG A 115 -4.33 12.76 -6.69
N THR A 116 -3.34 12.53 -7.57
CA THR A 116 -3.38 13.06 -8.94
C THR A 116 -4.45 12.38 -9.80
N HIS A 117 -4.95 11.22 -9.36
CA HIS A 117 -6.02 10.45 -10.02
C HIS A 117 -7.37 10.54 -9.30
N ALA A 118 -7.48 11.30 -8.20
CA ALA A 118 -8.72 11.36 -7.42
C ALA A 118 -9.50 12.65 -7.71
N LYS A 119 -10.71 12.54 -8.29
CA LYS A 119 -11.55 13.68 -8.74
C LYS A 119 -11.60 14.83 -7.74
N ASN A 120 -11.87 14.54 -6.46
CA ASN A 120 -11.98 15.56 -5.42
C ASN A 120 -10.64 16.22 -5.04
N TRP A 121 -9.53 15.47 -5.08
CA TRP A 121 -8.20 16.00 -4.79
C TRP A 121 -7.68 16.83 -5.96
N VAL A 122 -7.86 16.34 -7.19
CA VAL A 122 -7.56 17.07 -8.42
C VAL A 122 -8.35 18.38 -8.47
N ARG A 123 -9.66 18.34 -8.24
CA ARG A 123 -10.50 19.55 -8.22
C ARG A 123 -10.04 20.58 -7.19
N SER A 124 -9.76 20.13 -5.96
CA SER A 124 -9.31 21.03 -4.88
C SER A 124 -7.97 21.67 -5.21
N CYS A 125 -7.00 20.89 -5.69
CA CYS A 125 -5.68 21.37 -6.07
C CYS A 125 -5.74 22.30 -7.29
N SER A 126 -6.52 21.95 -8.32
CA SER A 126 -6.76 22.83 -9.48
C SER A 126 -7.47 24.13 -9.11
N SER A 127 -8.35 24.11 -8.11
CA SER A 127 -8.99 25.34 -7.62
C SER A 127 -8.00 26.30 -6.93
N TYR A 128 -6.92 25.78 -6.36
CA TYR A 128 -5.93 26.58 -5.63
C TYR A 128 -4.78 27.05 -6.53
N PHE A 129 -4.22 26.15 -7.34
CA PHE A 129 -3.05 26.45 -8.18
C PHE A 129 -3.39 26.76 -9.64
N GLY A 130 -4.64 26.55 -10.07
CA GLY A 130 -5.08 26.74 -11.46
C GLY A 130 -5.52 25.45 -12.14
N LYS A 131 -6.39 25.58 -13.16
CA LYS A 131 -7.19 24.49 -13.75
C LYS A 131 -6.42 23.20 -14.07
N ASN A 132 -5.17 23.30 -14.52
CA ASN A 132 -4.39 22.16 -15.02
C ASN A 132 -3.40 21.59 -13.99
N ASN A 133 -3.39 22.12 -12.76
CA ASN A 133 -2.37 21.79 -11.77
C ASN A 133 -2.77 20.64 -10.83
N GLY A 134 -4.06 20.27 -10.79
CA GLY A 134 -4.54 19.22 -9.89
C GLY A 134 -4.00 17.81 -10.14
N GLN A 135 -3.53 17.52 -11.36
CA GLN A 135 -2.91 16.22 -11.69
C GLN A 135 -1.38 16.22 -11.55
N SER A 136 -0.78 17.35 -11.15
CA SER A 136 0.67 17.42 -10.92
C SER A 136 1.04 16.85 -9.57
N LEU A 137 2.04 15.95 -9.55
CA LEU A 137 2.65 15.43 -8.32
C LEU A 137 3.17 16.56 -7.42
N TYR A 138 3.81 17.56 -8.02
CA TYR A 138 4.38 18.69 -7.28
C TYR A 138 3.29 19.50 -6.58
N TYR A 139 2.24 19.91 -7.31
CA TYR A 139 1.17 20.72 -6.73
C TYR A 139 0.32 19.94 -5.70
N GLN A 140 0.17 18.63 -5.85
CA GLN A 140 -0.43 17.80 -4.78
C GLN A 140 0.47 17.78 -3.53
N ALA A 141 1.79 17.67 -3.70
CA ALA A 141 2.75 17.65 -2.58
C ALA A 141 2.85 19.00 -1.85
N ILE A 142 2.73 20.13 -2.56
CA ILE A 142 2.82 21.47 -1.95
C ILE A 142 1.47 22.07 -1.55
N MET A 143 0.37 21.33 -1.73
CA MET A 143 -0.97 21.82 -1.38
C MET A 143 -1.03 22.16 0.12
N PRO A 144 -1.51 23.37 0.49
CA PRO A 144 -1.63 23.75 1.88
C PRO A 144 -2.41 22.73 2.70
N ASN A 145 -1.94 22.48 3.93
CA ASN A 145 -2.51 21.58 4.92
C ASN A 145 -2.51 20.09 4.54
N GLN A 146 -1.94 19.69 3.39
CA GLN A 146 -1.75 18.28 3.05
C GLN A 146 -0.47 17.69 3.65
N PHE A 147 0.63 18.44 3.54
CA PHE A 147 1.96 18.06 4.02
C PHE A 147 2.52 19.21 4.85
N VAL A 148 2.32 19.16 6.17
CA VAL A 148 2.73 20.22 7.10
C VAL A 148 4.24 20.42 7.09
N VAL A 149 5.00 19.40 6.66
CA VAL A 149 6.45 19.50 6.50
C VAL A 149 6.86 20.55 5.47
N TYR A 150 6.05 20.75 4.42
CA TYR A 150 6.28 21.80 3.44
C TYR A 150 5.97 23.18 4.03
N GLN A 151 4.81 23.32 4.68
CA GLN A 151 4.36 24.58 5.29
C GLN A 151 5.32 25.07 6.38
N HIS A 152 5.86 24.16 7.19
CA HIS A 152 6.81 24.48 8.26
C HIS A 152 8.27 24.51 7.77
N GLY A 153 8.54 24.18 6.51
CA GLY A 153 9.89 24.14 5.95
C GLY A 153 10.77 23.01 6.48
N THR A 154 10.23 22.04 7.24
CA THR A 154 11.03 20.96 7.83
C THR A 154 11.55 19.97 6.78
N PHE A 155 10.93 19.91 5.61
CA PHE A 155 11.38 19.13 4.45
C PHE A 155 12.76 19.57 3.93
N THR A 156 13.16 20.81 4.18
CA THR A 156 14.42 21.39 3.65
C THR A 156 15.66 20.60 4.06
N ARG A 157 15.63 19.92 5.22
CA ARG A 157 16.71 19.03 5.68
C ARG A 157 16.97 17.83 4.76
N TYR A 158 16.01 17.51 3.88
CA TYR A 158 16.07 16.39 2.93
C TYR A 158 16.32 16.84 1.48
N LEU A 159 16.43 18.15 1.22
CA LEU A 159 16.80 18.64 -0.11
C LEU A 159 18.16 18.07 -0.52
N ASN A 160 18.23 17.54 -1.73
CA ASN A 160 19.43 16.91 -2.32
C ASN A 160 19.94 15.66 -1.58
N ARG A 161 19.16 15.04 -0.68
CA ARG A 161 19.52 13.77 -0.02
C ARG A 161 19.27 12.57 -0.93
N THR A 162 20.13 12.41 -1.93
CA THR A 162 20.06 11.35 -2.94
C THR A 162 20.64 10.00 -2.47
N ASP A 163 21.23 9.98 -1.28
CA ASP A 163 21.88 8.83 -0.64
C ASP A 163 20.91 7.92 0.13
N LEU A 164 19.69 8.39 0.42
CA LEU A 164 18.71 7.67 1.24
C LEU A 164 17.94 6.60 0.45
N ASN A 165 17.58 5.50 1.12
CA ASN A 165 16.77 4.44 0.50
C ASN A 165 15.42 4.96 -0.01
N GLY A 166 14.80 5.88 0.72
CA GLY A 166 13.54 6.49 0.31
C GLY A 166 13.65 7.32 -0.99
N TYR A 167 14.83 7.84 -1.32
CA TYR A 167 15.04 8.55 -2.59
C TYR A 167 14.97 7.57 -3.76
N ASN A 168 15.58 6.38 -3.61
CA ASN A 168 15.48 5.31 -4.61
C ASN A 168 14.02 4.82 -4.72
N ALA A 169 13.29 4.70 -3.61
CA ALA A 169 11.88 4.32 -3.62
C ALA A 169 11.00 5.28 -4.44
N VAL A 170 11.25 6.59 -4.35
CA VAL A 170 10.53 7.59 -5.17
C VAL A 170 10.83 7.41 -6.65
N ILE A 171 12.09 7.21 -7.02
CA ILE A 171 12.49 7.00 -8.42
C ILE A 171 11.87 5.71 -8.96
N ASP A 172 11.99 4.61 -8.22
CA ASP A 172 11.48 3.32 -8.68
C ASP A 172 9.95 3.33 -8.80
N PHE A 173 9.22 3.93 -7.85
CA PHE A 173 7.76 4.08 -7.98
C PHE A 173 7.37 4.92 -9.20
N LEU A 174 8.00 6.09 -9.42
CA LEU A 174 7.62 6.98 -10.52
C LEU A 174 8.08 6.48 -11.90
N TYR A 175 9.12 5.65 -11.93
CA TYR A 175 9.59 5.01 -13.14
C TYR A 175 8.71 3.80 -13.51
N ASP A 176 8.44 2.89 -12.56
CA ASP A 176 7.70 1.64 -12.80
C ASP A 176 6.18 1.81 -12.71
N GLU A 177 5.70 2.81 -11.95
CA GLU A 177 4.27 3.03 -11.59
C GLU A 177 3.57 1.79 -11.00
N LYS A 178 4.34 0.91 -10.35
CA LYS A 178 3.76 -0.26 -9.67
C LYS A 178 3.03 0.18 -8.41
N ILE A 179 1.71 0.25 -8.50
CA ILE A 179 0.81 0.62 -7.40
C ILE A 179 0.94 -0.37 -6.25
N MET A 180 1.33 0.14 -5.08
CA MET A 180 1.37 -0.56 -3.79
C MET A 180 0.01 -0.55 -3.11
N HIS A 181 -0.73 0.57 -3.16
CA HIS A 181 -2.03 0.70 -2.51
C HIS A 181 -2.89 1.79 -3.16
N ASN A 182 -4.19 1.82 -2.81
CA ASN A 182 -5.14 2.83 -3.28
C ASN A 182 -5.48 3.92 -2.24
N TYR A 183 -4.79 3.99 -1.10
CA TYR A 183 -5.04 5.03 -0.09
C TYR A 183 -4.69 6.46 -0.54
N LEU A 184 -5.48 7.42 -0.06
CA LEU A 184 -5.38 8.87 -0.31
C LEU A 184 -4.88 9.63 0.93
N SER A 185 -4.77 8.98 2.08
CA SER A 185 -4.42 9.63 3.34
C SER A 185 -3.58 8.71 4.21
N PHE A 186 -2.77 9.32 5.08
CA PHE A 186 -2.03 8.59 6.09
C PHE A 186 -1.88 9.44 7.36
N ARG A 187 -1.55 8.78 8.47
CA ARG A 187 -1.20 9.40 9.75
C ARG A 187 0.04 8.73 10.32
N ALA A 188 0.75 9.45 11.19
CA ALA A 188 1.90 8.92 11.90
C ALA A 188 1.59 7.59 12.61
N ASN A 189 2.60 6.75 12.75
CA ASN A 189 2.55 5.41 13.34
C ASN A 189 1.78 5.34 14.68
N ASN A 190 1.95 6.36 15.53
CA ASN A 190 1.36 6.44 16.87
C ASN A 190 -0.12 6.86 16.89
N ILE A 191 -0.72 7.18 15.74
CA ILE A 191 -2.13 7.55 15.63
C ILE A 191 -2.92 6.32 15.17
N VAL A 192 -3.85 5.87 16.02
CA VAL A 192 -4.71 4.71 15.71
C VAL A 192 -5.86 5.15 14.81
N ILE A 193 -5.95 4.56 13.62
CA ILE A 193 -7.04 4.76 12.66
C ILE A 193 -7.66 3.40 12.33
N THR A 194 -8.96 3.25 12.57
CA THR A 194 -9.70 2.01 12.24
C THR A 194 -9.68 1.75 10.73
N GLY A 195 -9.35 0.53 10.33
CA GLY A 195 -9.31 0.13 8.91
C GLY A 195 -8.09 0.67 8.16
N SER A 196 -7.05 1.13 8.88
CA SER A 196 -5.78 1.51 8.28
C SER A 196 -4.84 0.32 8.06
N GLU A 197 -3.91 0.48 7.12
CA GLU A 197 -2.86 -0.47 6.80
C GLU A 197 -1.48 0.15 7.00
N LYS A 198 -0.46 -0.68 7.24
CA LYS A 198 0.95 -0.27 7.31
C LYS A 198 1.78 -1.10 6.33
N PHE A 199 2.74 -0.45 5.69
CA PHE A 199 3.68 -1.11 4.77
C PHE A 199 5.09 -1.26 5.37
N SER A 200 5.32 -0.74 6.57
CA SER A 200 6.52 -0.99 7.37
C SER A 200 6.20 -0.94 8.87
N THR A 201 7.01 -1.58 9.71
CA THR A 201 6.74 -1.73 11.15
C THR A 201 6.63 -0.39 11.89
N MET A 202 7.44 0.60 11.49
CA MET A 202 7.45 1.94 12.09
C MET A 202 6.84 3.01 11.18
N GLY A 203 6.28 2.60 10.05
CA GLY A 203 5.72 3.49 9.03
C GLY A 203 4.37 4.07 9.38
N ASN A 204 3.85 4.83 8.43
CA ASN A 204 2.58 5.51 8.57
C ASN A 204 1.39 4.53 8.50
N ASN A 205 0.26 4.95 9.08
CA ASN A 205 -1.04 4.29 8.98
C ASN A 205 -1.80 4.87 7.78
N TYR A 206 -2.00 4.10 6.72
CA TYR A 206 -2.65 4.52 5.47
C TYR A 206 -4.13 4.17 5.48
N PHE A 207 -4.99 5.08 5.02
CA PHE A 207 -6.45 4.96 5.03
C PHE A 207 -7.08 5.86 3.96
N ASN A 208 -8.42 5.85 3.86
CA ASN A 208 -9.20 6.59 2.86
C ASN A 208 -8.88 6.13 1.44
N THR A 209 -9.58 5.08 0.98
CA THR A 209 -9.33 4.43 -0.31
C THR A 209 -9.83 5.27 -1.48
N LEU A 210 -9.05 5.30 -2.56
CA LEU A 210 -9.48 5.79 -3.87
C LEU A 210 -10.40 4.76 -4.52
N GLU A 211 -11.70 5.00 -4.36
CA GLU A 211 -12.74 4.25 -5.05
C GLU A 211 -12.75 4.54 -6.56
N GLU A 212 -13.08 3.53 -7.37
CA GLU A 212 -13.08 3.65 -8.83
C GLU A 212 -14.05 4.73 -9.33
N SER A 213 -15.18 4.91 -8.65
CA SER A 213 -16.14 5.99 -8.94
C SER A 213 -15.52 7.39 -8.80
N ASN A 214 -14.50 7.54 -7.97
CA ASN A 214 -13.78 8.79 -7.70
C ASN A 214 -12.46 8.91 -8.50
N ARG A 215 -12.09 7.89 -9.28
CA ARG A 215 -10.93 7.94 -10.18
C ARG A 215 -11.27 8.75 -11.44
N ILE A 216 -10.34 9.57 -11.92
CA ILE A 216 -10.42 10.25 -13.23
C ILE A 216 -9.92 9.37 -14.36
#